data_AF-A0AAV5K0W0-F1
#
_entry.id   AF-A0AAV5K0W0-F1
#
_cell.length_a   1.000
_cell.length_b   1.000
_cell.length_c   1.000
_cell.angle_alpha   90.00
_cell.angle_beta   90.00
_cell.angle_gamma   90.00
#
_symmetry.space_group_name_H-M   'P 1'
#
loop_
_entity.id
_entity.type
_entity.pdbx_description
1 polymer ?
#
loop_
_entity_poly.entity_id
_entity_poly.type
_entity_poly.pdbx_seq_one_letter_code
_entity_poly.pdbx_strand_id
1 'polypeptide(L)'
;MPETTKADQMAYIKREEHLDDVGKIEFYRITHTLKNGNIVDEEAKRILNEAEATFEKYKQENPDSSTKDLLKAERKFMSEVRGSKRSGRVRGLGLGPTPTSIGISKASSSKNCKLKKVKKELKDLKGQMSAVFGILKDAGLVSQYQC
;
A
#
# COMPACT_ATOMS: atom_id res chain seq x y z
N MET A 1 1.27 -25.64 32.80
CA MET A 1 1.37 -25.09 31.43
C MET A 1 2.17 -23.79 31.53
N PRO A 2 3.27 -23.60 30.78
CA PRO A 2 4.01 -22.34 30.86
C PRO A 2 3.18 -21.21 30.24
N GLU A 3 3.04 -20.12 31.00
CA GLU A 3 2.21 -18.96 30.65
C GLU A 3 2.87 -18.15 29.53
N THR A 4 2.21 -18.08 28.37
CA THR A 4 2.69 -17.29 27.22
C THR A 4 2.46 -15.80 27.47
N THR A 5 3.44 -14.96 27.12
CA THR A 5 3.35 -13.51 27.36
C THR A 5 2.30 -12.87 26.44
N LYS A 6 1.72 -11.69 26.79
CA LYS A 6 0.76 -10.98 25.91
C LYS A 6 1.32 -10.73 24.50
N ALA A 7 2.64 -10.65 24.34
CA ALA A 7 3.30 -10.56 23.04
C ALA A 7 3.19 -11.87 22.23
N ASP A 8 3.28 -13.03 22.89
CA ASP A 8 3.05 -14.35 22.29
C ASP A 8 1.57 -14.56 21.95
N GLN A 9 0.66 -14.08 22.81
CA GLN A 9 -0.79 -14.08 22.54
C GLN A 9 -1.12 -13.17 21.35
N MET A 10 -0.45 -12.01 21.22
CA MET A 10 -0.55 -11.17 20.03
C MET A 10 0.06 -11.84 18.81
N ALA A 11 1.19 -12.54 18.90
CA ALA A 11 1.75 -13.30 17.77
C ALA A 11 0.87 -14.50 17.35
N TYR A 12 0.01 -14.98 18.25
CA TYR A 12 -0.98 -16.02 18.00
C TYR A 12 -2.25 -15.43 17.34
N ILE A 13 -2.83 -14.36 17.91
CA ILE A 13 -3.98 -13.63 17.34
C ILE A 13 -3.62 -12.99 15.97
N LYS A 14 -2.36 -12.56 15.78
CA LYS A 14 -1.81 -11.99 14.54
C LYS A 14 -1.54 -13.03 13.44
N ARG A 15 -1.69 -14.33 13.72
CA ARG A 15 -1.47 -15.40 12.74
C ARG A 15 -2.76 -15.95 12.12
N GLU A 16 -3.92 -15.78 12.74
CA GLU A 16 -5.13 -16.45 12.24
C GLU A 16 -6.08 -15.58 11.40
N GLU A 17 -6.33 -14.29 11.68
CA GLU A 17 -7.33 -13.55 10.87
C GLU A 17 -6.98 -12.05 10.71
N HIS A 18 -6.81 -11.59 9.46
CA HIS A 18 -6.72 -10.17 9.02
C HIS A 18 -5.46 -9.35 9.36
N LEU A 19 -4.33 -9.69 8.73
CA LEU A 19 -3.13 -8.82 8.70
C LEU A 19 -3.31 -7.52 7.88
N ASP A 20 -4.34 -7.43 7.04
CA ASP A 20 -4.42 -6.37 6.02
C ASP A 20 -5.22 -5.13 6.46
N ASP A 21 -6.03 -5.23 7.52
CA ASP A 21 -7.04 -4.22 7.85
C ASP A 21 -6.80 -3.46 9.17
N VAL A 22 -5.78 -3.83 9.95
CA VAL A 22 -5.47 -3.11 11.20
C VAL A 22 -4.75 -1.80 10.89
N GLY A 23 -5.39 -0.70 11.27
CA GLY A 23 -4.86 0.65 11.12
C GLY A 23 -3.51 0.88 11.81
N LYS A 24 -2.71 1.80 11.26
CA LYS A 24 -1.35 2.04 11.77
C LYS A 24 -1.34 2.72 13.14
N ILE A 25 -2.33 3.57 13.44
CA ILE A 25 -2.53 4.20 14.74
C ILE A 25 -2.94 3.13 15.76
N GLU A 26 -3.90 2.29 15.40
CA GLU A 26 -4.36 1.18 16.24
C GLU A 26 -3.20 0.25 16.62
N PHE A 27 -2.42 -0.15 15.62
CA PHE A 27 -1.23 -0.95 15.82
C PHE A 27 -0.23 -0.28 16.77
N TYR A 28 -0.06 1.04 16.67
CA TYR A 28 0.84 1.78 17.55
C TYR A 28 0.32 1.81 18.99
N ARG A 29 -0.99 2.03 19.18
CA ARG A 29 -1.64 1.99 20.50
C ARG A 29 -1.43 0.64 21.19
N ILE A 30 -1.67 -0.44 20.47
CA ILE A 30 -1.50 -1.81 20.98
C ILE A 30 -0.04 -2.09 21.39
N THR A 31 0.93 -1.62 20.60
CA THR A 31 2.35 -1.88 20.84
C THR A 31 2.96 -1.01 21.93
N HIS A 32 2.39 0.17 22.18
CA HIS A 32 2.88 1.15 23.17
C HIS A 32 1.94 1.26 24.38
N THR A 33 1.10 0.25 24.62
CA THR A 33 0.31 0.09 25.84
C THR A 33 0.81 -1.10 26.64
N LEU A 34 0.96 -0.87 27.95
CA LEU A 34 1.34 -1.88 28.93
C LEU A 34 0.17 -2.84 29.18
N LYS A 35 0.46 -3.98 29.84
CA LYS A 35 -0.58 -4.95 30.22
C LYS A 35 -1.70 -4.34 31.07
N ASN A 36 -1.40 -3.26 31.78
CA ASN A 36 -2.29 -2.53 32.69
C ASN A 36 -3.13 -1.45 31.97
N GLY A 37 -2.97 -1.27 30.65
CA GLY A 37 -3.69 -0.26 29.87
C GLY A 37 -2.99 1.11 29.81
N ASN A 38 -1.97 1.35 30.63
CA ASN A 38 -1.19 2.58 30.58
C ASN A 38 -0.28 2.62 29.35
N ILE A 39 -0.12 3.81 28.76
CA ILE A 39 0.85 4.05 27.69
C ILE A 39 2.26 3.99 28.28
N VAL A 40 3.19 3.38 27.53
CA VAL A 40 4.56 3.12 27.98
C VAL A 40 5.33 4.42 28.30
N ASP A 41 5.24 5.42 27.40
CA ASP A 41 6.01 6.66 27.48
C ASP A 41 5.13 7.90 27.20
N GLU A 42 5.50 9.04 27.79
CA GLU A 42 4.84 10.34 27.51
C GLU A 42 5.03 10.77 26.04
N GLU A 43 6.17 10.43 25.42
CA GLU A 43 6.38 10.65 23.99
C GLU A 43 5.43 9.81 23.14
N ALA A 44 5.25 8.53 23.49
CA ALA A 44 4.31 7.65 22.79
C ALA A 44 2.87 8.15 22.92
N LYS A 45 2.51 8.70 24.08
CA LYS A 45 1.21 9.35 24.31
C LYS A 45 1.03 10.59 23.45
N ARG A 46 2.05 11.45 23.36
CA ARG A 46 2.03 12.62 22.47
C ARG A 46 1.83 12.22 21.01
N ILE A 47 2.59 11.23 20.53
CA ILE A 47 2.51 10.72 19.15
C ILE A 47 1.12 10.16 18.85
N LEU A 48 0.55 9.37 19.76
CA LEU A 48 -0.79 8.83 19.60
C LEU A 48 -1.85 9.92 19.48
N ASN A 49 -1.86 10.86 20.43
CA ASN A 49 -2.84 11.94 20.46
C ASN A 49 -2.77 12.82 19.19
N GLU A 50 -1.56 13.11 18.72
CA GLU A 50 -1.36 13.92 17.51
C GLU A 50 -1.77 13.16 16.24
N ALA A 51 -1.46 11.86 16.15
CA ALA A 51 -1.86 11.02 15.03
C ALA A 51 -3.39 10.79 14.98
N GLU A 52 -4.03 10.57 16.12
CA GLU A 52 -5.49 10.43 16.22
C GLU A 52 -6.19 11.73 15.82
N ALA A 53 -5.75 12.87 16.38
CA ALA A 53 -6.34 14.17 16.05
C ALA A 53 -6.20 14.55 14.56
N THR A 54 -5.08 14.22 13.92
CA THR A 54 -4.88 14.48 12.48
C THR A 54 -5.72 13.54 11.61
N PHE A 55 -5.83 12.27 12.02
CA PHE A 55 -6.64 11.30 11.29
C PHE A 55 -8.14 11.56 11.40
N GLU A 56 -8.63 11.97 12.57
CA GLU A 56 -10.03 12.36 12.77
C GLU A 56 -10.42 13.56 11.90
N LYS A 57 -9.57 14.59 11.84
CA LYS A 57 -9.77 15.74 10.95
C LYS A 57 -9.87 15.30 9.49
N TYR A 58 -8.96 14.43 9.04
CA TYR A 58 -8.99 13.90 7.68
C TYR A 58 -10.27 13.12 7.39
N LYS A 59 -10.75 12.32 8.35
CA LYS A 59 -11.99 11.55 8.23
C LYS A 59 -13.23 12.45 8.13
N GLN A 60 -13.24 13.56 8.87
CA GLN A 60 -14.32 14.56 8.79
C GLN A 60 -14.33 15.30 7.44
N GLU A 61 -13.15 15.64 6.91
CA GLU A 61 -13.01 16.31 5.61
C GLU A 61 -13.30 15.36 4.43
N ASN A 62 -13.14 14.05 4.61
CA ASN A 62 -13.27 13.04 3.56
C ASN A 62 -14.21 11.88 3.98
N PRO A 63 -15.51 12.15 4.19
CA PRO A 63 -16.46 11.14 4.67
C PRO A 63 -16.68 9.98 3.68
N ASP A 64 -16.56 10.25 2.37
CA ASP A 64 -16.78 9.25 1.31
C ASP A 64 -15.53 8.44 0.95
N SER A 65 -14.44 8.57 1.72
CA SER A 65 -13.19 7.87 1.42
C SER A 65 -13.30 6.36 1.62
N SER A 66 -12.77 5.58 0.68
CA SER A 66 -12.73 4.13 0.79
C SER A 66 -11.90 3.70 2.01
N THR A 67 -12.20 2.54 2.59
CA THR A 67 -11.44 1.96 3.71
C THR A 67 -9.95 1.87 3.43
N LYS A 68 -9.56 1.53 2.20
CA LYS A 68 -8.16 1.46 1.76
C LYS A 68 -7.49 2.84 1.72
N ASP A 69 -8.23 3.88 1.37
CA ASP A 69 -7.74 5.25 1.33
C ASP A 69 -7.55 5.81 2.73
N LEU A 70 -8.45 5.48 3.66
CA LEU A 70 -8.31 5.78 5.08
C LEU A 70 -7.05 5.12 5.67
N LEU A 71 -6.83 3.83 5.45
CA LEU A 71 -5.63 3.12 5.91
C LEU A 71 -4.33 3.66 5.29
N LYS A 72 -4.41 4.22 4.07
CA LYS A 72 -3.27 4.88 3.41
C LYS A 72 -2.99 6.25 4.02
N ALA A 73 -4.03 7.03 4.29
CA ALA A 73 -3.93 8.32 4.95
C ALA A 73 -3.39 8.17 6.37
N GLU A 74 -3.92 7.22 7.13
CA GLU A 74 -3.47 6.89 8.48
C GLU A 74 -1.98 6.54 8.52
N ARG A 75 -1.49 5.70 7.59
CA ARG A 75 -0.05 5.40 7.45
C ARG A 75 0.78 6.65 7.17
N LYS A 76 0.25 7.58 6.38
CA LYS A 76 0.93 8.84 6.05
C LYS A 76 1.04 9.71 7.31
N PHE A 77 -0.06 9.95 8.03
CA PHE A 77 -0.07 10.77 9.24
C PHE A 77 0.84 10.19 10.33
N MET A 78 0.76 8.87 10.58
CA MET A 78 1.65 8.24 11.55
C MET A 78 3.13 8.35 11.17
N SER A 79 3.46 8.37 9.87
CA SER A 79 4.84 8.58 9.42
C SER A 79 5.31 10.03 9.57
N GLU A 80 4.38 10.98 9.52
CA GLU A 80 4.64 12.41 9.65
C GLU A 80 4.85 12.78 11.13
N VAL A 81 3.94 12.36 12.01
CA VAL A 81 4.01 12.62 13.47
C VAL A 81 5.26 11.99 14.09
N ARG A 82 5.59 10.76 13.70
CA ARG A 82 6.80 10.08 14.20
C ARG A 82 8.10 10.64 13.58
N GLY A 83 7.97 11.45 12.53
CA GLY A 83 9.08 12.06 11.82
C GLY A 83 9.89 11.10 10.94
N SER A 84 10.85 11.69 10.22
CA SER A 84 11.74 10.98 9.29
C SER A 84 12.78 10.09 9.97
N LYS A 85 12.95 10.23 11.30
CA LYS A 85 13.93 9.48 12.07
C LYS A 85 13.34 8.12 12.45
N ARG A 86 13.88 7.06 11.86
CA ARG A 86 13.47 5.69 12.16
C ARG A 86 14.47 5.06 13.13
N SER A 87 13.98 4.72 14.32
CA SER A 87 14.73 3.91 15.28
C SER A 87 15.22 2.62 14.58
N GLY A 88 16.50 2.29 14.76
CA GLY A 88 17.17 1.14 14.13
C GLY A 88 17.90 1.43 12.81
N ARG A 89 17.74 2.61 12.20
CA ARG A 89 18.52 2.98 10.99
C ARG A 89 19.77 3.75 11.39
N VAL A 90 20.85 3.04 11.72
CA VAL A 90 22.15 3.70 11.89
C VAL A 90 22.66 4.14 10.52
N ARG A 91 22.68 5.45 10.29
CA ARG A 91 23.30 6.00 9.07
C ARG A 91 24.81 5.80 9.18
N GLY A 92 25.44 5.31 8.10
CA GLY A 92 26.91 5.23 8.01
C GLY A 92 27.57 3.92 8.48
N LEU A 93 26.82 2.95 9.04
CA LEU A 93 27.39 1.65 9.44
C LEU A 93 27.26 0.53 8.39
N GLY A 94 26.69 0.81 7.20
CA GLY A 94 26.56 -0.19 6.13
C GLY A 94 25.54 -1.32 6.38
N LEU A 95 24.91 -1.39 7.56
CA LEU A 95 23.99 -2.46 7.97
C LEU A 95 22.51 -2.24 7.56
N GLY A 96 22.25 -1.33 6.62
CA GLY A 96 20.92 -1.11 6.06
C GLY A 96 21.03 -0.44 4.70
N PRO A 97 19.97 -0.48 3.87
CA PRO A 97 20.01 0.16 2.55
C PRO A 97 20.35 1.63 2.77
N THR A 98 21.51 2.10 2.30
CA THR A 98 21.96 3.50 2.39
C THR A 98 20.84 4.42 1.91
N PRO A 99 20.61 5.59 2.54
CA PRO A 99 19.82 6.62 1.89
C PRO A 99 20.63 7.02 0.66
N THR A 100 20.25 6.52 -0.51
CA THR A 100 20.83 6.95 -1.76
C THR A 100 20.41 8.40 -1.98
N SER A 101 21.27 9.34 -1.60
CA SER A 101 21.24 10.72 -2.09
C SER A 101 21.57 10.79 -3.59
N ILE A 102 22.09 9.70 -4.15
CA ILE A 102 22.18 9.46 -5.58
C ILE A 102 20.79 9.01 -6.03
N GLY A 103 20.16 9.80 -6.89
CA GLY A 103 18.85 9.51 -7.42
C GLY A 103 18.74 8.07 -7.91
N ILE A 104 18.10 7.21 -7.11
CA ILE A 104 17.33 6.12 -7.67
C ILE A 104 16.16 6.85 -8.32
N SER A 105 16.38 7.30 -9.56
CA SER A 105 15.30 7.42 -10.52
C SER A 105 14.49 6.14 -10.32
N LYS A 106 13.27 6.28 -9.79
CA LYS A 106 12.29 5.19 -9.77
C LYS A 106 12.52 4.41 -11.05
N ALA A 107 12.67 3.10 -10.98
CA ALA A 107 12.67 2.26 -12.18
C ALA A 107 11.28 2.37 -12.83
N SER A 108 11.00 3.53 -13.43
CA SER A 108 9.71 4.01 -13.90
C SER A 108 9.98 4.64 -15.24
N SER A 109 10.05 3.80 -16.27
CA SER A 109 9.77 4.19 -17.67
C SER A 109 10.11 3.08 -18.65
N SER A 110 11.21 2.34 -18.46
CA SER A 110 11.70 1.43 -19.52
C SER A 110 10.79 0.21 -19.75
N LYS A 111 10.36 -0.51 -18.70
CA LYS A 111 9.41 -1.64 -18.83
C LYS A 111 8.03 -1.19 -19.32
N ASN A 112 7.57 -0.01 -18.86
CA ASN A 112 6.29 0.57 -19.26
C ASN A 112 6.29 1.11 -20.70
N CYS A 113 7.44 1.55 -21.23
CA CYS A 113 7.55 1.99 -22.63
C CYS A 113 7.38 0.81 -23.59
N LYS A 114 8.06 -0.32 -23.32
CA LYS A 114 7.93 -1.54 -24.13
C LYS A 114 6.50 -2.08 -24.08
N LEU A 115 5.89 -2.15 -22.90
CA LEU A 115 4.50 -2.58 -22.73
C LEU A 115 3.52 -1.66 -23.49
N LYS A 116 3.73 -0.34 -23.45
CA LYS A 116 2.90 0.63 -24.19
C LYS A 116 3.04 0.48 -25.70
N LYS A 117 4.24 0.22 -26.22
CA LYS A 117 4.48 -0.03 -27.65
C LYS A 117 3.76 -1.30 -28.11
N VAL A 118 3.95 -2.41 -27.39
CA VAL A 118 3.28 -3.69 -27.71
C VAL A 118 1.75 -3.56 -27.63
N LYS A 119 1.22 -2.83 -26.63
CA LYS A 119 -0.23 -2.56 -26.54
C LYS A 119 -0.78 -1.75 -27.71
N LYS A 120 0.01 -0.81 -28.26
CA LYS A 120 -0.37 -0.02 -29.42
C LYS A 120 -0.39 -0.88 -30.68
N GLU A 121 0.67 -1.65 -30.93
CA GLU A 121 0.76 -2.58 -32.06
C GLU A 121 -0.37 -3.62 -32.05
N LEU A 122 -0.72 -4.17 -30.90
CA LEU A 122 -1.87 -5.09 -30.76
C LEU A 122 -3.21 -4.43 -31.11
N LYS A 123 -3.37 -3.14 -30.79
CA LYS A 123 -4.60 -2.40 -31.12
C LYS A 123 -4.68 -2.14 -32.63
N ASP A 124 -3.57 -1.78 -33.25
CA ASP A 124 -3.48 -1.49 -34.68
C ASP A 124 -3.71 -2.77 -35.51
N LEU A 125 -3.08 -3.89 -35.13
CA LEU A 125 -3.29 -5.20 -35.76
C LEU A 125 -4.76 -5.67 -35.63
N LYS A 126 -5.38 -5.49 -34.46
CA LYS A 126 -6.80 -5.81 -34.26
C LYS A 126 -7.70 -4.97 -35.17
N GLY A 127 -7.37 -3.69 -35.35
CA GLY A 127 -8.08 -2.80 -36.28
C GLY A 127 -7.97 -3.29 -37.73
N GLN A 128 -6.75 -3.61 -38.19
CA GLN A 128 -6.52 -4.14 -39.53
C GLN A 128 -7.25 -5.47 -39.76
N MET A 129 -7.20 -6.40 -38.80
CA MET A 129 -7.97 -7.64 -38.88
C MET A 129 -9.46 -7.37 -39.01
N SER A 130 -10.02 -6.43 -38.22
CA SER A 130 -11.45 -6.11 -38.33
C SER A 130 -11.85 -5.51 -39.69
N ALA A 131 -10.98 -4.71 -40.29
CA ALA A 131 -11.20 -4.14 -41.61
C ALA A 131 -11.13 -5.21 -42.71
N VAL A 132 -10.14 -6.10 -42.65
CA VAL A 132 -10.02 -7.24 -43.57
C VAL A 132 -11.21 -8.18 -43.43
N PHE A 133 -11.66 -8.45 -42.20
CA PHE A 133 -12.90 -9.22 -41.96
C PHE A 133 -14.15 -8.54 -42.54
N GLY A 134 -14.23 -7.21 -42.49
CA GLY A 134 -15.31 -6.45 -43.15
C GLY A 134 -15.30 -6.66 -44.66
N ILE A 135 -14.15 -6.44 -45.31
CA ILE A 135 -13.98 -6.62 -46.76
C ILE A 135 -14.28 -8.06 -47.19
N LEU A 136 -13.82 -9.04 -46.42
CA LEU A 136 -14.06 -10.45 -46.71
C LEU A 136 -15.53 -10.86 -46.51
N LYS A 137 -16.26 -10.21 -45.59
CA LYS A 137 -17.72 -10.37 -45.45
C LYS A 137 -18.45 -9.75 -46.63
N ASP A 138 -18.07 -8.54 -47.05
CA ASP A 138 -18.68 -7.83 -48.17
C ASP A 138 -18.43 -8.55 -49.51
N ALA A 139 -17.29 -9.22 -49.64
CA ALA A 139 -16.95 -10.08 -50.77
C ALA A 139 -17.60 -11.49 -50.71
N GLY A 140 -18.38 -11.80 -49.66
CA GLY A 140 -19.07 -13.08 -49.51
C GLY A 140 -18.16 -14.29 -49.24
N LEU A 141 -16.91 -14.07 -48.86
CA LEU A 141 -15.88 -15.12 -48.72
C LEU A 141 -15.79 -15.70 -47.29
N VAL A 142 -16.48 -15.11 -46.32
CA VAL A 142 -16.46 -15.57 -44.91
C VAL A 142 -17.89 -15.76 -44.42
N SER A 143 -18.32 -17.02 -44.36
CA SER A 143 -19.58 -17.44 -43.74
C SER A 143 -19.47 -17.39 -42.22
N GLN A 144 -20.52 -16.97 -41.53
CA GLN A 144 -20.60 -16.98 -40.07
C GLN A 144 -20.38 -18.40 -39.53
N TYR A 145 -19.26 -18.65 -38.84
CA TYR A 145 -19.25 -19.68 -37.81
C TYR A 145 -19.88 -19.06 -36.57
N GLN A 146 -21.20 -19.18 -36.48
CA GLN A 146 -21.95 -18.97 -35.25
C GLN A 146 -21.78 -20.24 -34.40
N CYS A 147 -21.09 -20.10 -33.28
CA CYS A 147 -21.29 -20.91 -32.09
C CYS A 147 -21.61 -19.95 -30.94
#